data_AF-A0A0C2GYH3-F1
#
_entry.id   AF-A0A0C2GYH3-F1
#
_cell.length_a   1.000
_cell.length_b   1.000
_cell.length_c   1.000
_cell.angle_alpha   90.00
_cell.angle_beta   90.00
_cell.angle_gamma   90.00
#
_symmetry.space_group_name_H-M   'P 1'
#
loop_
_entity.id
_entity.type
_entity.pdbx_description
1 polymer ?
#
loop_
_entity_poly.entity_id
_entity_poly.type
_entity_poly.pdbx_seq_one_letter_code
_entity_poly.pdbx_strand_id
1 'polypeptide(L)'
;MANQGHLKADKLLKVRVVPISGEVIAEYTVEETTMRLSIVMPADWPLSVPSIQIDKAIVPSEKVKKWLLQLTAYLFHQVSWS
;
A
#
# COMPACT_ATOMS: atom_id res chain seq x y z
N MET A 1 21.16 19.64 -15.24
CA MET A 1 20.64 20.26 -14.00
C MET A 1 19.71 19.26 -13.33
N ALA A 2 19.73 19.25 -12.00
CA ALA A 2 19.45 18.11 -11.12
C ALA A 2 18.08 17.43 -11.27
N ASN A 3 18.05 16.12 -10.98
CA ASN A 3 17.20 15.57 -9.92
C ASN A 3 17.73 14.18 -9.47
N GLN A 4 18.92 14.19 -8.85
CA GLN A 4 19.42 13.10 -8.02
C GLN A 4 18.68 13.06 -6.66
N GLY A 5 17.34 13.11 -6.68
CA GLY A 5 16.49 13.07 -5.48
C GLY A 5 15.88 11.70 -5.19
N HIS A 6 15.97 10.73 -6.10
CA HIS A 6 15.12 9.54 -6.08
C HIS A 6 15.61 8.35 -5.23
N LEU A 7 16.76 8.42 -4.53
CA LEU A 7 17.39 7.22 -3.95
C LEU A 7 17.61 7.26 -2.42
N LYS A 8 17.00 8.20 -1.69
CA LYS A 8 17.05 8.19 -0.20
C LYS A 8 15.82 7.53 0.46
N ALA A 9 14.81 7.13 -0.30
CA ALA A 9 13.63 6.41 0.20
C ALA A 9 13.85 4.89 0.34
N ASP A 10 14.89 4.33 -0.28
CA ASP A 10 15.03 2.88 -0.51
C ASP A 10 15.31 2.00 0.72
N LYS A 11 15.63 2.58 1.89
CA LYS A 11 15.82 1.77 3.11
C LYS A 11 14.58 1.67 4.00
N LEU A 12 13.66 2.62 3.87
CA LEU A 12 12.53 2.75 4.79
C LEU A 12 11.31 1.97 4.31
N LEU A 13 11.09 1.89 2.99
CA LEU A 13 9.98 1.16 2.38
C LEU A 13 10.45 -0.19 1.82
N LYS A 14 9.78 -1.27 2.23
CA LYS A 14 9.96 -2.61 1.67
C LYS A 14 8.63 -3.10 1.16
N VAL A 15 8.57 -3.54 -0.10
CA VAL A 15 7.38 -4.12 -0.71
C VAL A 15 7.65 -5.58 -1.07
N ARG A 16 6.72 -6.47 -0.73
CA ARG A 16 6.74 -7.88 -1.12
C ARG A 16 5.38 -8.35 -1.59
N VAL A 17 5.38 -9.30 -2.50
CA VAL A 17 4.17 -10.01 -2.97
C VAL A 17 4.21 -11.41 -2.39
N VAL A 18 3.06 -11.90 -1.93
CA VAL A 18 2.83 -13.27 -1.48
C VAL A 18 1.86 -13.91 -2.47
N PRO A 19 2.37 -14.58 -3.54
CA PRO A 19 1.54 -15.02 -4.66
C PRO A 19 0.45 -16.02 -4.26
N ILE A 20 0.73 -16.86 -3.26
CA ILE A 20 -0.19 -17.91 -2.82
C ILE A 20 -1.47 -17.33 -2.20
N SER A 21 -1.36 -16.21 -1.48
CA SER A 21 -2.49 -15.52 -0.84
C SER A 21 -3.04 -14.35 -1.67
N GLY A 22 -2.41 -14.00 -2.79
CA GLY A 22 -2.73 -12.79 -3.54
C GLY A 22 -2.48 -11.50 -2.74
N GLU A 23 -1.57 -11.55 -1.77
CA GLU A 23 -1.31 -10.43 -0.85
C GLU A 23 -0.11 -9.59 -1.30
N VAL A 24 -0.25 -8.28 -1.27
CA VAL A 24 0.85 -7.31 -1.38
C VAL A 24 1.06 -6.69 0.00
N ILE A 25 2.29 -6.79 0.51
CA ILE A 25 2.68 -6.23 1.81
C ILE A 25 3.70 -5.12 1.58
N ALA A 26 3.41 -3.94 2.12
CA ALA A 26 4.35 -2.84 2.19
C ALA A 26 4.66 -2.49 3.66
N GLU A 27 5.92 -2.55 4.03
CA GLU A 27 6.42 -2.20 5.36
C GLU A 27 7.20 -0.89 5.26
N TYR A 28 6.76 0.12 5.99
CA TYR A 28 7.40 1.44 6.04
C TYR A 28 7.90 1.71 7.45
N THR A 29 9.22 1.81 7.60
CA THR A 29 9.90 2.05 8.88
C THR A 29 10.34 3.51 8.96
N VAL A 30 9.99 4.20 10.04
CA VAL A 30 10.49 5.55 10.36
C VAL A 30 10.97 5.52 11.79
N GLU A 31 12.20 6.00 12.02
CA GLU A 31 12.88 5.89 13.32
C GLU A 31 12.90 4.43 13.79
N GLU A 32 12.10 4.09 14.80
CA GLU A 32 11.95 2.73 15.33
C GLU A 32 10.53 2.15 15.16
N THR A 33 9.64 2.87 14.48
CA THR A 33 8.26 2.43 14.24
C THR A 33 8.08 1.91 12.82
N THR A 34 7.56 0.69 12.70
CA THR A 34 7.19 0.08 11.41
C THR A 34 5.68 0.07 11.24
N MET A 35 5.20 0.80 10.22
CA MET A 35 3.83 0.70 9.70
C MET A 35 3.79 -0.41 8.65
N ARG A 36 2.72 -1.22 8.65
CA ARG A 36 2.50 -2.25 7.63
C ARG A 36 1.18 -1.99 6.91
N LEU A 37 1.23 -1.91 5.59
CA LEU A 37 0.07 -1.94 4.71
C LEU A 37 -0.03 -3.35 4.09
N SER A 38 -1.19 -3.98 4.19
CA SER A 38 -1.52 -5.23 3.50
C SER A 38 -2.68 -5.00 2.55
N ILE A 39 -2.56 -5.50 1.32
CA ILE A 39 -3.61 -5.49 0.31
C ILE A 39 -3.79 -6.94 -0.13
N VAL A 40 -4.94 -7.54 0.16
CA VAL A 40 -5.28 -8.90 -0.27
C VAL A 40 -6.24 -8.81 -1.44
N MET A 41 -5.79 -9.27 -2.61
CA MET A 41 -6.64 -9.41 -3.78
C MET A 41 -7.48 -10.69 -3.66
N PRO A 42 -8.82 -10.62 -3.75
CA PRO A 42 -9.65 -11.81 -3.77
C PRO A 42 -9.47 -12.59 -5.08
N ALA A 43 -9.78 -13.88 -5.08
CA ALA A 43 -9.57 -14.75 -6.24
C ALA A 43 -10.43 -14.35 -7.47
N ASP A 44 -11.57 -13.71 -7.22
CA ASP A 44 -12.48 -13.18 -8.23
C ASP A 44 -12.24 -11.68 -8.52
N TRP A 45 -11.11 -11.11 -8.08
CA TRP A 45 -10.70 -9.76 -8.47
C TRP A 45 -10.74 -9.64 -10.01
N PRO A 46 -11.41 -8.62 -10.59
CA PRO A 46 -11.89 -7.39 -9.95
C PRO A 46 -13.39 -7.36 -9.54
N LEU A 47 -14.10 -8.49 -9.56
CA LEU A 47 -15.53 -8.53 -9.21
C LEU A 47 -15.80 -8.25 -7.73
N SER A 48 -14.90 -8.70 -6.85
CA SER A 48 -14.92 -8.38 -5.42
C SER A 48 -13.86 -7.33 -5.08
N VAL A 49 -14.05 -6.61 -3.96
CA VAL A 49 -13.13 -5.56 -3.51
C VAL A 49 -11.90 -6.13 -2.77
N PRO A 50 -10.71 -5.51 -2.85
CA PRO A 50 -9.54 -5.95 -2.09
C PRO A 50 -9.74 -5.65 -0.61
N SER A 51 -9.20 -6.50 0.26
CA SER A 51 -9.08 -6.17 1.67
C SER A 51 -7.82 -5.33 1.87
N ILE A 52 -7.96 -4.16 2.51
CA ILE A 52 -6.83 -3.26 2.79
C ILE A 52 -6.72 -3.05 4.29
N GLN A 53 -5.56 -3.34 4.86
CA GLN A 53 -5.28 -3.23 6.28
C GLN A 53 -4.04 -2.38 6.52
N ILE A 54 -4.09 -1.50 7.52
CA ILE A 54 -2.94 -0.72 7.98
C ILE A 54 -2.73 -1.03 9.46
N ASP A 55 -1.59 -1.64 9.78
CA ASP A 55 -1.13 -1.91 11.13
C ASP A 55 -0.15 -0.83 11.59
N LYS A 56 -0.23 -0.45 12.87
CA LYS A 56 0.67 0.53 13.51
C LYS A 56 0.82 1.81 12.70
N ALA A 57 -0.32 2.40 12.29
CA ALA A 57 -0.34 3.64 11.53
C ALA A 57 0.51 4.72 12.22
N ILE A 58 1.49 5.26 11.49
CA ILE A 58 2.39 6.32 11.97
C ILE A 58 1.80 7.73 11.77
N VAL A 59 0.55 7.82 11.36
CA VAL A 59 -0.17 9.07 11.12
C VAL A 59 -1.53 9.06 11.84
N PRO A 60 -2.12 10.25 12.10
CA PRO A 60 -3.46 10.34 12.67
C PRO A 60 -4.52 9.59 11.85
N SER A 61 -5.53 9.06 12.54
CA SER A 61 -6.58 8.22 11.94
C SER A 61 -7.33 8.87 10.77
N GLU A 62 -7.51 10.20 10.79
CA GLU A 62 -8.12 10.92 9.67
C GLU A 62 -7.28 10.84 8.38
N LYS A 63 -5.95 10.90 8.50
CA LYS A 63 -5.05 10.71 7.35
C LYS A 63 -5.10 9.28 6.86
N VAL A 64 -5.14 8.29 7.76
CA VAL A 64 -5.31 6.88 7.40
C VAL A 64 -6.58 6.67 6.57
N LYS A 65 -7.71 7.21 7.03
CA LYS A 65 -8.99 7.12 6.30
C LYS A 65 -8.90 7.73 4.89
N LYS A 66 -8.26 8.90 4.75
CA LYS A 66 -8.05 9.55 3.45
C LYS A 66 -7.15 8.71 2.53
N TRP A 67 -6.06 8.14 3.06
CA TRP A 67 -5.17 7.29 2.29
C TRP A 67 -5.87 6.02 1.82
N LEU A 68 -6.65 5.37 2.69
CA LEU A 68 -7.44 4.19 2.33
C LEU A 68 -8.45 4.52 1.22
N LEU A 69 -9.15 5.65 1.33
CA LEU A 69 -10.09 6.10 0.30
C LEU A 69 -9.40 6.30 -1.06
N GLN A 70 -8.26 6.99 -1.07
CA GLN A 70 -7.49 7.26 -2.29
C GLN A 70 -6.95 5.96 -2.91
N LEU A 71 -6.45 5.03 -2.09
CA LEU A 71 -5.92 3.76 -2.55
C LEU A 71 -7.03 2.87 -3.13
N THR A 72 -8.17 2.77 -2.45
CA THR A 72 -9.33 2.02 -2.97
C THR A 72 -9.80 2.58 -4.31
N ALA A 73 -9.92 3.91 -4.43
CA ALA A 73 -10.31 4.55 -5.69
C ALA A 73 -9.30 4.30 -6.81
N TYR A 74 -7.99 4.34 -6.49
CA TYR A 74 -6.94 4.05 -7.45
C TYR A 74 -7.02 2.60 -7.96
N LEU A 75 -7.13 1.61 -7.06
CA LEU A 75 -7.20 0.20 -7.43
C LEU A 75 -8.43 -0.12 -8.28
N PHE A 76 -9.57 0.49 -7.98
CA PHE A 76 -10.79 0.31 -8.76
C PHE A 76 -10.66 0.87 -10.19
N HIS A 77 -10.03 2.05 -10.35
CA HIS A 77 -9.84 2.65 -11.66
C HIS A 77 -8.78 1.94 -12.50
N GLN A 78 -7.71 1.39 -11.92
CA GLN A 78 -6.66 0.70 -12.68
C GLN A 78 -7.21 -0.47 -13.51
N VAL A 79 -8.17 -1.21 -12.97
CA VAL A 79 -8.84 -2.31 -13.67
C VAL A 79 -9.63 -1.85 -14.89
N SER A 80 -10.18 -0.64 -14.87
CA SER A 80 -11.00 -0.13 -15.97
C SER A 80 -10.21 0.16 -17.26
N TRP A 81 -8.87 0.10 -17.21
CA TRP A 81 -7.98 0.39 -18.34
C TRP A 81 -7.16 -0.81 -18.82
N SER A 82 -7.31 -1.98 -18.19
CA SER A 82 -6.65 -3.25 -18.56
C SER A 82 -7.59 -4.19 -19.29
#